data_AF-A0A7E6E8J6-F1
#
_entry.id   AF-A0A7E6E8J6-F1
#
_cell.length_a   1.000
_cell.length_b   1.000
_cell.length_c   1.000
_cell.angle_alpha   90.00
_cell.angle_beta   90.00
_cell.angle_gamma   90.00
#
_symmetry.space_group_name_H-M   'P 1'
#
loop_
_entity.id
_entity.type
_entity.pdbx_description
1 polymer ?
#
loop_
_entity_poly.entity_id
_entity_poly.type
_entity_poly.pdbx_seq_one_letter_code
_entity_poly.pdbx_strand_id
1 'polypeptide(L)'
;MEHGLAFLLPFFMGLLQQGRGAQGGSLEVEPRQPVVLLALGGSTQLTCRLTCEARAASVQWRGLDTSLGAVQSGPNSSVLFVHNASLSATGTRVCVGSCGNSTFQKTVQLLVFAFPNQLTVFPVALVTGRPQELACTAHNVTNPKALSLSLLLGDQKLEGVQALGQEVEEESEEGEDSLFQVTERWLLPPLGTPAPPALHCQATMRLPGLEQSHSQPIPVLHILTSQEPPVTTSLEATLEQDSTRSPWSPGPKPGNSSTRPCRPEIHRSPAPGGLELLCEAACGPGTTVHWTQAPGDLAAYKRWGAGAQAWLRVLWAGCHPEGWFQCRLDPGGQMASLYLLPEVCTSHTSEALWVGSLVLGLLLLVFLAYHLWKRCQPATEPPGSPMP
;
A
#
# COMPACT_ATOMS: atom_id res chain seq x y z
N MET A 1 -28.97 79.69 -23.49
CA MET A 1 -29.12 80.81 -22.55
C MET A 1 -30.21 80.40 -21.58
N GLU A 2 -30.08 80.35 -20.27
CA GLU A 2 -29.07 80.83 -19.34
C GLU A 2 -29.52 80.34 -17.93
N HIS A 3 -28.57 79.97 -17.07
CA HIS A 3 -28.61 80.01 -15.60
C HIS A 3 -29.57 79.01 -14.89
N GLY A 4 -29.12 78.04 -14.07
CA GLY A 4 -28.13 78.16 -13.01
C GLY A 4 -28.85 78.33 -11.68
N LEU A 5 -29.19 77.24 -10.99
CA LEU A 5 -29.63 77.29 -9.60
C LEU A 5 -29.07 76.10 -8.82
N ALA A 6 -28.08 76.42 -8.00
CA ALA A 6 -27.33 75.52 -7.16
C ALA A 6 -28.22 74.93 -6.06
N PHE A 7 -28.27 73.60 -5.97
CA PHE A 7 -28.77 72.89 -4.80
C PHE A 7 -27.64 72.80 -3.76
N LEU A 8 -27.73 73.64 -2.72
CA LEU A 8 -26.94 73.51 -1.51
C LEU A 8 -27.57 72.43 -0.62
N LEU A 9 -27.04 71.21 -0.68
CA LEU A 9 -27.25 70.19 0.36
C LEU A 9 -26.20 70.41 1.46
N PRO A 10 -26.58 70.65 2.73
CA PRO A 10 -25.62 70.67 3.82
C PRO A 10 -25.15 69.23 4.09
N PHE A 11 -23.85 69.04 3.91
CA PHE A 11 -23.08 67.86 4.30
C PHE A 11 -23.07 67.76 5.83
N PHE A 12 -24.04 67.05 6.42
CA PHE A 12 -23.91 66.56 7.80
C PHE A 12 -22.99 65.32 7.80
N MET A 13 -21.69 65.55 7.64
CA MET A 13 -20.69 64.71 8.31
C MET A 13 -20.50 65.29 9.70
N GLY A 14 -21.01 64.59 10.71
CA GLY A 14 -20.92 65.01 12.08
C GLY A 14 -21.38 63.91 13.03
N LEU A 15 -20.43 63.06 13.40
CA LEU A 15 -20.44 62.21 14.59
C LEU A 15 -21.67 61.30 14.79
N LEU A 16 -21.71 60.19 14.05
CA LEU A 16 -22.14 58.96 14.70
C LEU A 16 -21.08 58.64 15.76
N GLN A 17 -21.45 58.97 17.00
CA GLN A 17 -20.72 58.66 18.22
C GLN A 17 -20.30 57.19 18.15
N GLN A 18 -19.00 56.97 17.91
CA GLN A 18 -18.32 55.74 18.27
C GLN A 18 -18.24 55.74 19.80
N GLY A 19 -19.40 55.46 20.41
CA GLY A 19 -19.59 55.39 21.84
C GLY A 19 -18.67 54.33 22.39
N ARG A 20 -17.67 54.78 23.14
CA ARG A 20 -16.89 53.97 24.07
C ARG A 20 -17.82 53.06 24.86
N GLY A 21 -17.63 51.76 24.67
CA GLY A 21 -18.20 50.69 25.47
C GLY A 21 -17.19 49.57 25.65
N ALA A 22 -15.94 49.91 25.98
CA ALA A 22 -14.96 48.97 26.53
C ALA A 22 -15.34 48.63 27.99
N GLN A 23 -16.52 48.05 28.18
CA GLN A 23 -16.94 47.34 29.39
C GLN A 23 -17.20 45.91 28.95
N GLY A 24 -16.09 45.24 28.68
CA GLY A 24 -15.97 44.19 27.67
C GLY A 24 -15.83 42.81 28.26
N GLY A 25 -16.64 41.89 27.75
CA GLY A 25 -16.31 40.47 27.77
C GLY A 25 -15.72 40.03 26.43
N SER A 26 -14.75 39.11 26.45
CA SER A 26 -14.22 38.46 25.24
C SER A 26 -14.29 36.96 25.40
N LEU A 27 -14.83 36.29 24.38
CA LEU A 27 -14.96 34.84 24.30
C LEU A 27 -13.91 34.27 23.34
N GLU A 28 -13.03 33.44 23.86
CA GLU A 28 -11.96 32.77 23.12
C GLU A 28 -12.14 31.25 23.17
N VAL A 29 -11.77 30.59 22.07
CA VAL A 29 -11.72 29.13 21.97
C VAL A 29 -10.29 28.73 21.62
N GLU A 30 -9.77 27.75 22.36
CA GLU A 30 -8.50 27.09 22.12
C GLU A 30 -8.76 25.62 21.73
N PRO A 31 -8.15 25.11 20.66
CA PRO A 31 -7.26 25.80 19.71
C PRO A 31 -8.00 26.85 18.86
N ARG A 32 -7.27 27.88 18.37
CA ARG A 32 -7.87 29.06 17.71
C ARG A 32 -8.31 28.80 16.26
N GLN A 33 -7.87 27.69 15.68
CA GLN A 33 -8.18 27.30 14.32
C GLN A 33 -9.70 27.08 14.18
N PRO A 34 -10.33 27.59 13.10
CA PRO A 34 -11.76 27.41 12.89
C PRO A 34 -12.13 25.95 12.58
N VAL A 35 -11.17 25.18 12.08
CA VAL A 35 -11.28 23.75 11.82
C VAL A 35 -10.21 23.02 12.64
N VAL A 36 -10.63 22.04 13.43
CA VAL A 36 -9.74 21.16 14.19
C VAL A 36 -9.80 19.79 13.54
N LEU A 37 -8.64 19.35 13.05
CA LEU A 37 -8.48 18.04 12.43
C LEU A 37 -8.15 16.99 13.49
N LEU A 38 -8.79 15.83 13.41
CA LEU A 38 -8.56 14.72 14.32
C LEU A 38 -8.49 13.41 13.53
N ALA A 39 -7.43 12.63 13.71
CA ALA A 39 -7.39 11.29 13.14
C ALA A 39 -8.46 10.39 13.77
N LEU A 40 -8.97 9.40 13.03
CA LEU A 40 -9.87 8.36 13.55
C LEU A 40 -9.26 7.71 14.81
N GLY A 41 -10.04 7.58 15.88
CA GLY A 41 -9.61 7.10 17.19
C GLY A 41 -8.76 8.10 18.00
N GLY A 42 -8.51 9.29 17.45
CA GLY A 42 -7.80 10.38 18.11
C GLY A 42 -8.59 10.97 19.27
N SER A 43 -7.89 11.73 20.12
CA SER A 43 -8.50 12.47 21.23
C SER A 43 -8.02 13.92 21.25
N THR A 44 -8.89 14.85 21.65
CA THR A 44 -8.57 16.28 21.75
C THR A 44 -9.43 16.97 22.81
N GLN A 45 -9.04 18.17 23.20
CA GLN A 45 -9.83 19.03 24.08
C GLN A 45 -10.02 20.42 23.47
N LEU A 46 -11.21 20.97 23.59
CA LEU A 46 -11.58 22.31 23.16
C LEU A 46 -11.89 23.15 24.40
N THR A 47 -11.09 24.17 24.64
CA THR A 47 -11.23 25.04 25.82
C THR A 47 -11.86 26.36 25.40
N CYS A 48 -13.00 26.68 25.98
CA CYS A 48 -13.62 27.98 25.82
C CYS A 48 -13.40 28.81 27.08
N ARG A 49 -12.98 30.07 26.90
CA ARG A 49 -12.72 31.02 28.00
C ARG A 49 -13.46 32.32 27.74
N LEU A 50 -14.13 32.80 28.78
CA LEU A 50 -14.78 34.10 28.81
C LEU A 50 -14.04 34.98 29.80
N THR A 51 -13.49 36.07 29.31
CA THR A 51 -13.07 37.18 30.16
C THR A 51 -14.32 38.01 30.46
N CYS A 52 -14.64 38.20 31.74
CA CYS A 52 -15.83 38.94 32.18
C CYS A 52 -15.59 39.52 33.57
N GLU A 53 -15.80 40.82 33.74
CA GLU A 53 -15.66 41.50 35.03
C GLU A 53 -16.94 41.42 35.89
N ALA A 54 -18.07 41.02 35.28
CA ALA A 54 -19.34 40.87 35.98
C ALA A 54 -19.39 39.59 36.84
N ARG A 55 -20.11 39.64 37.97
CA ARG A 55 -20.24 38.50 38.91
C ARG A 55 -21.04 37.32 38.36
N ALA A 56 -21.81 37.53 37.29
CA ALA A 56 -22.64 36.52 36.65
C ALA A 56 -22.10 36.22 35.25
N ALA A 57 -21.04 35.41 35.20
CA ALA A 57 -20.45 34.89 33.98
C ALA A 57 -20.81 33.41 33.84
N SER A 58 -21.12 32.97 32.62
CA SER A 58 -21.36 31.55 32.31
C SER A 58 -20.80 31.20 30.94
N VAL A 59 -20.18 30.03 30.84
CA VAL A 59 -19.66 29.50 29.56
C VAL A 59 -20.17 28.08 29.36
N GLN A 60 -20.68 27.78 28.17
CA GLN A 60 -21.23 26.47 27.86
C GLN A 60 -20.94 26.06 26.42
N TRP A 61 -20.56 24.80 26.25
CA TRP A 61 -20.50 24.16 24.94
C TRP A 61 -21.87 23.63 24.50
N ARG A 62 -22.16 23.78 23.22
CA ARG A 62 -23.33 23.24 22.53
C ARG A 62 -22.88 22.53 21.25
N GLY A 63 -23.43 21.36 20.98
CA GLY A 63 -23.34 20.66 19.71
C GLY A 63 -24.59 21.02 18.93
N LEU A 64 -24.42 21.42 17.66
CA LEU A 64 -25.57 21.68 16.79
C LEU A 64 -26.06 20.37 16.17
N ASP A 65 -25.15 19.65 15.52
CA ASP A 65 -25.47 18.51 14.65
C ASP A 65 -24.75 17.22 15.09
N THR A 66 -24.19 17.18 16.29
CA THR A 66 -23.31 16.08 16.76
C THR A 66 -23.40 15.90 18.27
N SER A 67 -23.14 14.68 18.74
CA SER A 67 -23.03 14.39 20.17
C SER A 67 -21.86 15.17 20.76
N LEU A 68 -22.14 15.95 21.81
CA LEU A 68 -21.12 16.83 22.40
C LEU A 68 -19.93 16.07 22.96
N GLY A 69 -20.08 14.83 23.44
CA GLY A 69 -19.05 14.18 24.26
C GLY A 69 -19.08 14.71 25.70
N ALA A 70 -17.93 14.65 26.39
CA ALA A 70 -17.84 15.03 27.81
C ALA A 70 -17.52 16.52 27.95
N VAL A 71 -18.32 17.25 28.74
CA VAL A 71 -18.14 18.68 28.97
C VAL A 71 -17.96 18.95 30.46
N GLN A 72 -16.93 19.73 30.79
CA GLN A 72 -16.69 20.25 32.12
C GLN A 72 -16.82 21.78 32.10
N SER A 73 -17.86 22.30 32.75
CA SER A 73 -18.15 23.74 32.78
C SER A 73 -17.85 24.35 34.15
N GLY A 74 -17.27 25.55 34.12
CA GLY A 74 -17.11 26.46 35.26
C GLY A 74 -17.62 27.86 34.90
N PRO A 75 -17.45 28.85 35.79
CA PRO A 75 -18.02 30.19 35.61
C PRO A 75 -17.45 30.94 34.39
N ASN A 76 -16.12 30.89 34.20
CA ASN A 76 -15.43 31.64 33.13
C ASN A 76 -14.81 30.73 32.07
N SER A 77 -14.95 29.41 32.19
CA SER A 77 -14.36 28.47 31.25
C SER A 77 -15.18 27.20 31.15
N SER A 78 -15.26 26.65 29.95
CA SER A 78 -15.86 25.35 29.68
C SER A 78 -14.93 24.55 28.78
N VAL A 79 -14.64 23.32 29.17
CA VAL A 79 -13.75 22.40 28.45
C VAL A 79 -14.58 21.26 27.89
N LEU A 80 -14.46 21.04 26.60
CA LEU A 80 -15.07 19.95 25.86
C LEU A 80 -13.99 18.90 25.54
N PHE A 81 -14.18 17.69 26.01
CA PHE A 81 -13.31 16.55 25.75
C PHE A 81 -13.92 15.63 24.69
N VAL A 82 -13.11 15.31 23.69
CA VAL A 82 -13.42 14.33 22.65
C VAL A 82 -12.40 13.20 22.78
N HIS A 83 -12.87 12.00 23.08
CA HIS A 83 -12.05 10.80 23.26
C HIS A 83 -12.41 9.75 22.21
N ASN A 84 -11.39 9.08 21.69
CA ASN A 84 -11.54 7.98 20.72
C ASN A 84 -12.55 8.31 19.60
N ALA A 85 -12.26 9.35 18.83
CA ALA A 85 -13.20 9.94 17.90
C ALA A 85 -13.58 8.98 16.74
N SER A 86 -14.88 8.76 16.57
CA SER A 86 -15.49 8.13 15.39
C SER A 86 -15.76 9.16 14.28
N LEU A 87 -16.17 8.74 13.08
CA LEU A 87 -16.48 9.67 11.99
C LEU A 87 -17.70 10.55 12.33
N SER A 88 -18.68 9.98 13.00
CA SER A 88 -19.85 10.66 13.60
C SER A 88 -19.51 11.77 14.62
N ALA A 89 -18.28 11.84 15.14
CA ALA A 89 -17.85 12.96 15.98
C ALA A 89 -17.60 14.25 15.17
N THR A 90 -17.48 14.15 13.84
CA THR A 90 -17.40 15.28 12.92
C THR A 90 -18.63 16.18 13.05
N GLY A 91 -18.40 17.50 13.05
CA GLY A 91 -19.50 18.46 13.08
C GLY A 91 -19.15 19.76 13.79
N THR A 92 -20.17 20.61 13.91
CA THR A 92 -20.01 21.97 14.42
C THR A 92 -20.21 22.03 15.92
N ARG A 93 -19.22 22.57 16.64
CA ARG A 93 -19.28 22.86 18.09
C ARG A 93 -19.38 24.37 18.29
N VAL A 94 -20.30 24.79 19.14
CA VAL A 94 -20.52 26.20 19.48
C VAL A 94 -20.27 26.41 20.95
N CYS A 95 -19.34 27.29 21.29
CA CYS A 95 -19.24 27.82 22.63
C CYS A 95 -20.06 29.09 22.76
N VAL A 96 -20.90 29.16 23.79
CA VAL A 96 -21.69 30.34 24.15
C VAL A 96 -21.21 30.84 25.52
N GLY A 97 -20.90 32.13 25.60
CA GLY A 97 -20.52 32.80 26.83
C GLY A 97 -21.46 33.96 27.13
N SER A 98 -21.91 34.09 28.38
CA SER A 98 -22.78 35.19 28.83
C SER A 98 -22.06 35.98 29.92
N CYS A 99 -22.01 37.30 29.78
CA CYS A 99 -21.42 38.25 30.74
C CYS A 99 -22.44 39.37 31.01
N GLY A 100 -23.17 39.27 32.13
CA GLY A 100 -24.28 40.19 32.40
C GLY A 100 -25.37 40.11 31.32
N ASN A 101 -25.58 41.20 30.58
CA ASN A 101 -26.59 41.28 29.50
C ASN A 101 -26.00 40.99 28.10
N SER A 102 -24.70 40.73 28.00
CA SER A 102 -24.02 40.46 26.75
C SER A 102 -23.81 38.96 26.55
N THR A 103 -24.15 38.47 25.36
CA THR A 103 -23.89 37.08 24.95
C THR A 103 -22.92 37.06 23.79
N PHE A 104 -21.96 36.16 23.86
CA PHE A 104 -20.92 35.94 22.87
C PHE A 104 -21.01 34.49 22.39
N GLN A 105 -20.66 34.26 21.14
CA GLN A 105 -20.57 32.90 20.61
C GLN A 105 -19.34 32.74 19.72
N LYS A 106 -18.76 31.54 19.77
CA LYS A 106 -17.66 31.10 18.92
C LYS A 106 -17.93 29.70 18.42
N THR A 107 -17.61 29.47 17.16
CA THR A 107 -17.86 28.20 16.48
C THR A 107 -16.54 27.57 16.07
N VAL A 108 -16.44 26.27 16.23
CA VAL A 108 -15.31 25.45 15.76
C VAL A 108 -15.86 24.20 15.09
N GLN A 109 -15.32 23.87 13.92
CA GLN A 109 -15.68 22.67 13.18
C GLN A 109 -14.66 21.57 13.50
N LEU A 110 -15.14 20.45 14.03
CA LEU A 110 -14.33 19.25 14.20
C LEU A 110 -14.46 18.40 12.94
N LEU A 111 -13.33 18.01 12.35
CA LEU A 111 -13.30 17.09 11.20
C LEU A 111 -12.46 15.88 11.57
N VAL A 112 -13.12 14.72 11.61
CA VAL A 112 -12.46 13.43 11.83
C VAL A 112 -12.10 12.82 10.49
N PHE A 113 -10.86 12.37 10.34
CA PHE A 113 -10.38 11.79 9.09
C PHE A 113 -9.64 10.47 9.34
N ALA A 114 -9.77 9.55 8.37
CA ALA A 114 -8.89 8.39 8.26
C ALA A 114 -7.98 8.60 7.05
N PHE A 115 -6.68 8.50 7.29
CA PHE A 115 -5.66 8.57 6.25
C PHE A 115 -5.22 7.15 5.90
N PRO A 116 -5.01 6.82 4.60
CA PRO A 116 -4.63 5.47 4.20
C PRO A 116 -3.30 5.07 4.82
N ASN A 117 -3.38 4.21 5.83
CA ASN A 117 -2.22 3.57 6.44
C ASN A 117 -1.72 2.36 5.62
N GLN A 118 -2.50 1.94 4.62
CA GLN A 118 -2.22 0.81 3.76
C GLN A 118 -2.44 1.18 2.30
N LEU A 119 -1.42 0.93 1.48
CA LEU A 119 -1.48 1.03 0.02
C LEU A 119 -1.21 -0.34 -0.59
N THR A 120 -2.05 -0.75 -1.53
CA THR A 120 -1.83 -1.96 -2.33
C THR A 120 -1.58 -1.60 -3.78
N VAL A 121 -0.66 -2.30 -4.42
CA VAL A 121 -0.28 -2.06 -5.81
C VAL A 121 -0.42 -3.35 -6.62
N PHE A 122 -0.91 -3.23 -7.85
CA PHE A 122 -1.02 -4.34 -8.78
C PHE A 122 -0.61 -3.89 -10.19
N PRO A 123 0.32 -4.58 -10.86
CA PRO A 123 1.10 -5.71 -10.36
C PRO A 123 2.06 -5.29 -9.24
N VAL A 124 2.49 -6.24 -8.42
CA VAL A 124 3.42 -6.00 -7.30
C VAL A 124 4.84 -5.66 -7.76
N ALA A 125 5.16 -5.91 -9.03
CA ALA A 125 6.42 -5.57 -9.68
C ALA A 125 6.16 -5.23 -11.16
N LEU A 126 6.94 -4.31 -11.70
CA LEU A 126 6.89 -3.90 -13.10
C LEU A 126 8.00 -4.57 -13.89
N VAL A 127 7.80 -4.76 -15.18
CA VAL A 127 8.80 -5.37 -16.06
C VAL A 127 9.28 -4.40 -17.13
N THR A 128 10.57 -4.37 -17.47
CA THR A 128 11.08 -3.44 -18.48
C THR A 128 10.70 -3.85 -19.91
N GLY A 129 10.59 -2.86 -20.80
CA GLY A 129 10.50 -3.09 -22.24
C GLY A 129 9.08 -3.32 -22.79
N ARG A 130 8.04 -3.25 -21.95
CA ARG A 130 6.64 -3.30 -22.39
C ARG A 130 5.77 -2.30 -21.61
N PRO A 131 4.77 -1.68 -22.25
CA PRO A 131 3.72 -0.95 -21.54
C PRO A 131 2.98 -1.89 -20.59
N GLN A 132 2.65 -1.41 -19.40
CA GLN A 132 1.93 -2.18 -18.38
C GLN A 132 0.89 -1.30 -17.71
N GLU A 133 -0.25 -1.88 -17.36
CA GLU A 133 -1.20 -1.26 -16.46
C GLU A 133 -0.69 -1.41 -15.02
N LEU A 134 -0.83 -0.34 -14.24
CA LEU A 134 -0.56 -0.30 -12.82
C LEU A 134 -1.81 0.26 -12.12
N ALA A 135 -2.30 -0.45 -11.13
CA ALA A 135 -3.30 0.00 -10.18
C ALA A 135 -2.64 0.25 -8.82
N CYS A 136 -3.00 1.36 -8.17
CA CYS A 136 -2.68 1.61 -6.78
C CYS A 136 -3.95 1.94 -6.01
N THR A 137 -4.17 1.24 -4.90
CA THR A 137 -5.37 1.35 -4.08
C THR A 137 -5.00 1.82 -2.69
N ALA A 138 -5.65 2.89 -2.24
CA ALA A 138 -5.62 3.41 -0.89
C ALA A 138 -6.85 2.94 -0.11
N HIS A 139 -6.61 2.33 1.06
CA HIS A 139 -7.66 1.76 1.92
C HIS A 139 -7.98 2.69 3.08
N ASN A 140 -9.14 2.51 3.74
CA ASN A 140 -9.54 3.25 4.94
C ASN A 140 -9.51 4.80 4.76
N VAL A 141 -10.13 5.31 3.71
CA VAL A 141 -10.16 6.75 3.38
C VAL A 141 -11.51 7.36 3.74
N THR A 142 -11.58 8.52 4.42
CA THR A 142 -12.88 9.16 4.73
C THR A 142 -13.35 10.20 3.72
N ASN A 143 -12.42 10.91 3.08
CA ASN A 143 -12.73 11.95 2.11
C ASN A 143 -11.93 11.69 0.82
N PRO A 144 -12.47 10.87 -0.11
CA PRO A 144 -11.80 10.53 -1.36
C PRO A 144 -11.37 11.76 -2.18
N LYS A 145 -12.14 12.85 -2.13
CA LYS A 145 -11.85 14.09 -2.87
C LYS A 145 -10.64 14.86 -2.32
N ALA A 146 -10.30 14.65 -1.06
CA ALA A 146 -9.12 15.23 -0.43
C ALA A 146 -7.86 14.39 -0.69
N LEU A 147 -8.01 13.18 -1.22
CA LEU A 147 -6.92 12.27 -1.55
C LEU A 147 -6.50 12.42 -3.01
N SER A 148 -5.20 12.35 -3.25
CA SER A 148 -4.62 12.25 -4.59
C SER A 148 -3.61 11.11 -4.62
N LEU A 149 -3.68 10.31 -5.68
CA LEU A 149 -2.71 9.25 -5.95
C LEU A 149 -1.77 9.71 -7.08
N SER A 150 -0.48 9.48 -6.89
CA SER A 150 0.55 9.81 -7.88
C SER A 150 1.58 8.70 -7.97
N LEU A 151 2.15 8.54 -9.16
CA LEU A 151 3.29 7.65 -9.38
C LEU A 151 4.57 8.48 -9.45
N LEU A 152 5.57 8.09 -8.67
CA LEU A 152 6.83 8.79 -8.54
C LEU A 152 8.00 7.93 -9.00
N LEU A 153 9.01 8.61 -9.54
CA LEU A 153 10.35 8.11 -9.78
C LEU A 153 11.32 8.93 -8.91
N GLY A 154 11.81 8.31 -7.84
CA GLY A 154 12.43 9.08 -6.75
C GLY A 154 11.38 10.02 -6.13
N ASP A 155 11.70 11.31 -6.04
CA ASP A 155 10.79 12.34 -5.52
C ASP A 155 9.97 13.05 -6.61
N GLN A 156 10.15 12.68 -7.88
CA GLN A 156 9.53 13.37 -9.02
C GLN A 156 8.33 12.57 -9.54
N LYS A 157 7.25 13.29 -9.90
CA LYS A 157 6.09 12.66 -10.54
C LYS A 157 6.47 12.09 -11.90
N LEU A 158 6.10 10.85 -12.17
CA LEU A 158 6.41 10.19 -13.42
C LEU A 158 5.64 10.85 -14.58
N GLU A 159 6.37 11.26 -15.61
CA GLU A 159 5.82 11.87 -16.82
C GLU A 159 5.40 10.82 -17.85
N GLY A 160 4.51 11.19 -18.78
CA GLY A 160 4.09 10.32 -19.88
C GLY A 160 3.15 9.19 -19.48
N VAL A 161 2.63 9.21 -18.25
CA VAL A 161 1.68 8.24 -17.72
C VAL A 161 0.25 8.64 -18.11
N GLN A 162 -0.53 7.68 -18.62
CA GLN A 162 -1.95 7.90 -18.91
C GLN A 162 -2.81 7.38 -17.75
N ALA A 163 -3.55 8.27 -17.08
CA ALA A 163 -4.56 7.87 -16.11
C ALA A 163 -5.75 7.22 -16.83
N LEU A 164 -6.10 6.00 -16.43
CA LEU A 164 -7.21 5.23 -16.99
C LEU A 164 -8.52 5.49 -16.24
N GLY A 165 -8.44 6.01 -15.02
CA GLY A 165 -9.59 6.38 -14.22
C GLY A 165 -9.35 6.17 -12.73
N GLN A 166 -10.18 6.85 -11.95
CA GLN A 166 -10.26 6.68 -10.50
C GLN A 166 -11.54 5.94 -10.15
N GLU A 167 -11.39 4.84 -9.43
CA GLU A 167 -12.47 4.04 -8.88
C GLU A 167 -12.56 4.33 -7.37
N VAL A 168 -13.77 4.61 -6.87
CA VAL A 168 -14.03 4.81 -5.45
C VAL A 168 -15.09 3.81 -5.04
N GLU A 169 -14.73 2.94 -4.10
CA GLU A 169 -15.60 1.92 -3.54
C GLU A 169 -15.80 2.17 -2.04
N GLU A 170 -17.00 1.93 -1.54
CA GLU A 170 -17.32 2.06 -0.12
C GLU A 170 -16.96 0.76 0.61
N GLU A 171 -16.15 0.86 1.66
CA GLU A 171 -15.80 -0.27 2.52
C GLU A 171 -17.02 -0.57 3.40
N SER A 172 -17.72 -1.65 3.08
CA SER A 172 -18.96 -2.02 3.76
C SER A 172 -18.67 -2.56 5.16
N GLU A 173 -18.83 -1.69 6.16
CA GLU A 173 -19.18 -2.09 7.52
C GLU A 173 -20.63 -1.62 7.78
N GLU A 174 -21.42 -2.39 8.53
CA GLU A 174 -22.87 -2.15 8.78
C GLU A 174 -23.17 -0.90 9.65
N GLY A 175 -22.48 0.22 9.42
CA GLY A 175 -22.62 1.50 10.14
C GLY A 175 -22.77 2.72 9.23
N GLU A 176 -23.17 3.85 9.81
CA GLU A 176 -23.33 5.15 9.10
C GLU A 176 -21.98 5.82 8.74
N ASP A 177 -20.87 5.31 9.28
CA ASP A 177 -19.54 5.89 9.21
C ASP A 177 -18.72 5.21 8.08
N SER A 178 -18.99 5.56 6.81
CA SER A 178 -18.39 4.93 5.64
C SER A 178 -16.91 5.30 5.41
N LEU A 179 -16.06 4.27 5.30
CA LEU A 179 -14.71 4.38 4.75
C LEU A 179 -14.71 4.01 3.26
N PHE A 180 -13.66 4.41 2.55
CA PHE A 180 -13.57 4.23 1.11
C PHE A 180 -12.23 3.62 0.69
N GLN A 181 -12.28 2.79 -0.34
CA GLN A 181 -11.14 2.40 -1.15
C GLN A 181 -11.07 3.29 -2.38
N VAL A 182 -9.90 3.87 -2.60
CA VAL A 182 -9.63 4.73 -3.77
C VAL A 182 -8.56 4.06 -4.61
N THR A 183 -8.92 3.62 -5.81
CA THR A 183 -8.00 3.01 -6.77
C THR A 183 -7.76 3.94 -7.94
N GLU A 184 -6.50 4.24 -8.23
CA GLU A 184 -6.09 4.94 -9.45
C GLU A 184 -5.36 3.96 -10.36
N ARG A 185 -5.76 3.92 -11.63
CA ARG A 185 -5.15 3.07 -12.65
C ARG A 185 -4.39 3.91 -13.65
N TRP A 186 -3.22 3.43 -14.04
CA TRP A 186 -2.38 4.06 -15.03
C TRP A 186 -1.89 3.07 -16.07
N LEU A 187 -1.83 3.50 -17.33
CA LEU A 187 -1.05 2.83 -18.36
C LEU A 187 0.36 3.46 -18.40
N LEU A 188 1.36 2.66 -18.07
CA LEU A 188 2.75 3.08 -18.03
C LEU A 188 3.40 2.97 -19.41
N PRO A 189 4.18 3.98 -19.83
CA PRO A 189 5.04 3.83 -21.00
C PRO A 189 6.12 2.77 -20.74
N PRO A 190 6.74 2.21 -21.79
CA PRO A 190 7.90 1.34 -21.63
C PRO A 190 8.98 2.08 -20.83
N LEU A 191 9.36 1.51 -19.68
CA LEU A 191 10.39 2.09 -18.84
C LEU A 191 11.71 2.16 -19.62
N GLY A 192 12.38 3.32 -19.55
CA GLY A 192 13.58 3.62 -20.33
C GLY A 192 14.76 2.70 -20.01
N THR A 193 15.85 2.87 -20.76
CA THR A 193 17.14 2.21 -20.49
C THR A 193 18.17 3.25 -20.06
N PRO A 194 18.80 3.13 -18.88
CA PRO A 194 18.59 2.10 -17.86
C PRO A 194 17.23 2.26 -17.18
N ALA A 195 16.62 1.13 -16.81
CA ALA A 195 15.34 1.17 -16.11
C ALA A 195 15.55 1.61 -14.66
N PRO A 196 14.62 2.40 -14.10
CA PRO A 196 14.71 2.76 -12.69
C PRO A 196 14.56 1.53 -11.81
N PRO A 197 15.18 1.49 -10.62
CA PRO A 197 15.10 0.32 -9.73
C PRO A 197 13.70 0.09 -9.17
N ALA A 198 12.97 1.18 -8.90
CA ALA A 198 11.60 1.15 -8.41
C ALA A 198 10.86 2.43 -8.79
N LEU A 199 9.55 2.29 -8.97
CA LEU A 199 8.61 3.41 -8.90
C LEU A 199 7.97 3.43 -7.50
N HIS A 200 7.28 4.51 -7.17
CA HIS A 200 6.58 4.63 -5.91
C HIS A 200 5.16 5.13 -6.14
N CYS A 201 4.15 4.38 -5.69
CA CYS A 201 2.82 4.95 -5.58
C CYS A 201 2.76 5.80 -4.31
N GLN A 202 2.43 7.08 -4.44
CA GLN A 202 2.23 7.99 -3.31
C GLN A 202 0.76 8.38 -3.20
N ALA A 203 0.19 8.14 -2.03
CA ALA A 203 -1.08 8.72 -1.61
C ALA A 203 -0.82 10.00 -0.84
N THR A 204 -1.43 11.10 -1.25
CA THR A 204 -1.31 12.42 -0.61
C THR A 204 -2.69 12.94 -0.26
N MET A 205 -2.95 13.14 1.03
CA MET A 205 -4.20 13.72 1.54
C MET A 205 -3.98 15.18 1.92
N ARG A 206 -4.86 16.06 1.41
CA ARG A 206 -4.81 17.50 1.68
C ARG A 206 -6.09 17.94 2.37
N LEU A 207 -5.95 18.32 3.64
CA LEU A 207 -7.00 18.86 4.50
C LEU A 207 -6.61 20.28 4.96
N PRO A 208 -7.55 21.07 5.50
CA PRO A 208 -7.26 22.43 5.97
C PRO A 208 -6.15 22.45 7.04
N GLY A 209 -4.95 22.90 6.67
CA GLY A 209 -3.80 22.96 7.56
C GLY A 209 -3.07 21.63 7.79
N LEU A 210 -3.36 20.60 7.00
CA LEU A 210 -2.70 19.30 7.07
C LEU A 210 -2.47 18.71 5.68
N GLU A 211 -1.23 18.35 5.40
CA GLU A 211 -0.86 17.55 4.24
C GLU A 211 -0.09 16.32 4.74
N GLN A 212 -0.60 15.14 4.44
CA GLN A 212 0.04 13.87 4.78
C GLN A 212 0.23 13.03 3.53
N SER A 213 1.37 12.34 3.44
CA SER A 213 1.68 11.44 2.35
C SER A 213 2.16 10.09 2.86
N HIS A 214 1.85 9.05 2.10
CA HIS A 214 2.32 7.69 2.30
C HIS A 214 2.68 7.08 0.97
N SER A 215 3.73 6.26 0.95
CA SER A 215 4.34 5.79 -0.28
C SER A 215 4.57 4.28 -0.23
N GLN A 216 4.23 3.62 -1.33
CA GLN A 216 4.42 2.20 -1.54
C GLN A 216 5.39 1.98 -2.72
N PRO A 217 6.55 1.32 -2.50
CA PRO A 217 7.51 1.03 -3.55
C PRO A 217 7.00 -0.08 -4.48
N ILE A 218 7.34 0.04 -5.75
CA ILE A 218 7.00 -0.90 -6.83
C ILE A 218 8.32 -1.24 -7.57
N PRO A 219 8.91 -2.41 -7.32
CA PRO A 219 10.17 -2.80 -7.95
C PRO A 219 10.02 -2.97 -9.47
N VAL A 220 11.08 -2.67 -10.20
CA VAL A 220 11.15 -2.86 -11.67
C VAL A 220 12.15 -3.98 -11.99
N LEU A 221 11.72 -4.94 -12.80
CA LEU A 221 12.46 -6.15 -13.16
C LEU A 221 12.92 -6.10 -14.61
N HIS A 222 14.17 -6.45 -14.85
CA HIS A 222 14.72 -6.60 -16.20
C HIS A 222 14.43 -7.99 -16.78
N ILE A 223 13.89 -8.04 -18.00
CA ILE A 223 13.80 -9.29 -18.76
C ILE A 223 15.19 -9.59 -19.34
N LEU A 224 15.85 -10.65 -18.87
CA LEU A 224 16.98 -11.24 -19.58
C LEU A 224 16.43 -12.23 -20.61
N THR A 225 16.26 -11.81 -21.86
CA THR A 225 16.11 -12.76 -22.96
C THR A 225 17.46 -13.43 -23.17
N SER A 226 17.60 -14.65 -22.68
CA SER A 226 18.70 -15.55 -23.01
C SER A 226 18.68 -15.78 -24.52
N GLN A 227 19.66 -15.23 -25.24
CA GLN A 227 19.93 -15.65 -26.61
C GLN A 227 20.57 -17.04 -26.55
N GLU A 228 19.91 -18.01 -27.19
CA GLU A 228 20.47 -19.33 -27.45
C GLU A 228 21.75 -19.18 -28.30
N PRO A 229 22.89 -19.72 -27.86
CA PRO A 229 24.12 -19.62 -28.65
C PRO A 229 23.98 -20.47 -29.92
N PRO A 230 24.41 -19.96 -31.09
CA PRO A 230 24.37 -20.74 -32.32
C PRO A 230 25.35 -21.91 -32.19
N VAL A 231 24.83 -23.12 -32.33
CA VAL A 231 25.62 -24.34 -32.53
C VAL A 231 26.41 -24.16 -33.81
N THR A 232 27.68 -23.78 -33.68
CA THR A 232 28.63 -23.83 -34.80
C THR A 232 29.34 -25.17 -34.73
N THR A 233 28.84 -26.10 -35.52
CA THR A 233 29.55 -27.29 -35.96
C THR A 233 30.86 -26.85 -36.62
N SER A 234 32.01 -27.25 -36.08
CA SER A 234 33.27 -27.15 -36.80
C SER A 234 34.18 -28.30 -36.39
N LEU A 235 34.57 -29.01 -37.44
CA LEU A 235 35.37 -30.22 -37.49
C LEU A 235 36.79 -30.04 -36.96
N GLU A 236 37.26 -31.13 -36.39
CA GLU A 236 38.61 -31.67 -36.30
C GLU A 236 39.64 -31.19 -37.35
N ALA A 237 40.80 -30.74 -36.88
CA ALA A 237 42.09 -30.95 -37.54
C ALA A 237 43.25 -30.78 -36.53
N THR A 238 44.00 -31.86 -36.36
CA THR A 238 45.22 -32.02 -35.55
C THR A 238 46.48 -31.75 -36.41
N LEU A 239 47.63 -31.44 -35.75
CA LEU A 239 49.04 -31.49 -36.20
C LEU A 239 49.56 -30.24 -36.95
N GLU A 240 50.76 -29.67 -36.75
CA GLU A 240 52.02 -29.96 -36.03
C GLU A 240 52.87 -28.65 -35.97
N GLN A 241 53.85 -28.60 -35.03
CA GLN A 241 55.22 -27.99 -35.04
C GLN A 241 55.55 -26.68 -35.83
N ASP A 242 56.52 -25.82 -35.50
CA ASP A 242 57.56 -25.70 -34.46
C ASP A 242 58.18 -24.26 -34.58
N SER A 243 58.61 -23.74 -33.43
CA SER A 243 59.64 -22.72 -33.12
C SER A 243 60.15 -21.67 -34.14
N THR A 244 60.24 -20.39 -33.71
CA THR A 244 61.52 -19.65 -33.47
C THR A 244 61.35 -18.29 -32.74
N ARG A 245 61.89 -18.26 -31.52
CA ARG A 245 62.47 -17.23 -30.61
C ARG A 245 62.59 -15.71 -31.00
N SER A 246 61.88 -14.86 -30.22
CA SER A 246 62.23 -13.64 -29.41
C SER A 246 63.02 -12.44 -30.01
N PRO A 247 63.07 -11.19 -29.42
CA PRO A 247 62.54 -10.67 -28.13
C PRO A 247 61.89 -9.25 -28.07
N TRP A 248 60.94 -9.11 -27.13
CA TRP A 248 60.63 -8.01 -26.18
C TRP A 248 60.90 -6.51 -26.50
N SER A 249 59.82 -5.70 -26.50
CA SER A 249 59.68 -4.47 -25.69
C SER A 249 58.20 -4.07 -25.50
N PRO A 250 57.85 -3.37 -24.41
CA PRO A 250 56.65 -3.66 -23.63
C PRO A 250 55.42 -2.85 -24.05
N GLY A 251 54.30 -3.54 -24.30
CA GLY A 251 52.98 -2.92 -24.40
C GLY A 251 52.42 -2.54 -23.02
N PRO A 252 51.57 -1.50 -22.94
CA PRO A 252 51.15 -0.92 -21.68
C PRO A 252 50.30 -1.91 -20.87
N LYS A 253 50.53 -1.96 -19.56
CA LYS A 253 49.68 -2.68 -18.61
C LYS A 253 48.22 -2.24 -18.81
N PRO A 254 47.25 -3.17 -18.93
CA PRO A 254 45.86 -2.80 -18.73
C PRO A 254 45.67 -2.59 -17.22
N GLY A 255 45.95 -1.37 -16.78
CA GLY A 255 45.43 -0.85 -15.53
C GLY A 255 43.93 -0.65 -15.69
N ASN A 256 43.17 -1.74 -15.68
CA ASN A 256 41.72 -1.67 -15.51
C ASN A 256 41.43 -1.72 -14.02
N SER A 257 41.66 -0.60 -13.34
CA SER A 257 40.82 -0.25 -12.20
C SER A 257 39.41 0.01 -12.77
N SER A 258 38.66 -1.06 -12.99
CA SER A 258 37.23 -0.93 -13.20
C SER A 258 36.68 -0.36 -11.91
N THR A 259 36.31 0.91 -11.93
CA THR A 259 35.55 1.59 -10.88
C THR A 259 34.11 1.08 -10.87
N ARG A 260 33.91 -0.24 -11.00
CA ARG A 260 32.62 -0.88 -10.82
C ARG A 260 32.37 -0.89 -9.32
N PRO A 261 31.27 -0.28 -8.83
CA PRO A 261 30.95 -0.34 -7.42
C PRO A 261 30.76 -1.80 -7.02
N CYS A 262 31.58 -2.26 -6.07
CA CYS A 262 31.51 -3.59 -5.47
C CYS A 262 30.09 -3.77 -4.91
N ARG A 263 29.28 -4.64 -5.54
CA ARG A 263 27.90 -5.00 -5.20
C ARG A 263 27.68 -6.49 -5.46
N PRO A 264 26.93 -7.19 -4.59
CA PRO A 264 26.54 -8.58 -4.85
C PRO A 264 25.47 -8.64 -5.96
N GLU A 265 25.53 -9.68 -6.79
CA GLU A 265 24.55 -9.99 -7.84
C GLU A 265 24.15 -11.47 -7.73
N ILE A 266 22.87 -11.78 -8.01
CA ILE A 266 22.34 -13.15 -7.98
C ILE A 266 22.07 -13.62 -9.41
N HIS A 267 22.67 -14.74 -9.76
CA HIS A 267 22.52 -15.42 -11.04
C HIS A 267 21.87 -16.79 -10.85
N ARG A 268 21.08 -17.22 -11.84
CA ARG A 268 20.59 -18.59 -11.92
C ARG A 268 21.60 -19.44 -12.67
N SER A 269 21.98 -20.57 -12.10
CA SER A 269 22.86 -21.55 -12.75
C SER A 269 22.01 -22.68 -13.35
N PRO A 270 22.40 -23.25 -14.51
CA PRO A 270 21.71 -24.40 -15.07
C PRO A 270 21.82 -25.60 -14.12
N ALA A 271 20.69 -26.08 -13.61
CA ALA A 271 20.64 -27.26 -12.75
C ALA A 271 19.54 -28.23 -13.20
N PRO A 272 19.84 -29.53 -13.39
CA PRO A 272 18.83 -30.50 -13.74
C PRO A 272 17.91 -30.78 -12.54
N GLY A 273 16.59 -30.65 -12.77
CA GLY A 273 15.56 -31.07 -11.81
C GLY A 273 15.49 -30.25 -10.51
N GLY A 274 15.92 -28.99 -10.53
CA GLY A 274 15.93 -28.17 -9.35
C GLY A 274 16.30 -26.72 -9.63
N LEU A 275 16.48 -25.96 -8.56
CA LEU A 275 16.93 -24.57 -8.61
C LEU A 275 18.33 -24.48 -8.04
N GLU A 276 19.21 -23.79 -8.78
CA GLU A 276 20.55 -23.43 -8.32
C GLU A 276 20.77 -21.94 -8.54
N LEU A 277 21.08 -21.23 -7.46
CA LEU A 277 21.36 -19.80 -7.44
C LEU A 277 22.82 -19.58 -7.02
N LEU A 278 23.48 -18.67 -7.70
CA LEU A 278 24.82 -18.16 -7.37
C LEU A 278 24.69 -16.69 -7.00
N CYS A 279 25.11 -16.32 -5.80
CA CYS A 279 25.37 -14.93 -5.46
C CYS A 279 26.87 -14.66 -5.53
N GLU A 280 27.29 -13.72 -6.38
CA GLU A 280 28.69 -13.33 -6.54
C GLU A 280 28.90 -11.83 -6.42
N ALA A 281 30.10 -11.43 -5.99
CA ALA A 281 30.50 -10.03 -5.92
C ALA A 281 31.91 -9.87 -6.51
N ALA A 282 32.05 -8.98 -7.50
CA ALA A 282 33.35 -8.65 -8.10
C ALA A 282 34.11 -7.63 -7.23
N CYS A 283 34.53 -8.07 -6.03
CA CYS A 283 35.18 -7.23 -5.03
C CYS A 283 36.64 -7.64 -4.79
N GLY A 284 37.42 -6.71 -4.21
CA GLY A 284 38.81 -6.98 -3.83
C GLY A 284 38.93 -8.09 -2.76
N PRO A 285 40.14 -8.62 -2.51
CA PRO A 285 40.35 -9.69 -1.54
C PRO A 285 39.88 -9.29 -0.13
N GLY A 286 39.32 -10.25 0.62
CA GLY A 286 38.82 -10.04 1.99
C GLY A 286 37.30 -9.87 2.12
N THR A 287 36.55 -9.98 1.02
CA THR A 287 35.08 -9.97 1.04
C THR A 287 34.47 -11.37 1.05
N THR A 288 33.39 -11.54 1.79
CA THR A 288 32.60 -12.77 1.85
C THR A 288 31.13 -12.51 1.53
N VAL A 289 30.53 -13.38 0.73
CA VAL A 289 29.09 -13.33 0.42
C VAL A 289 28.40 -14.50 1.10
N HIS A 290 27.22 -14.26 1.67
CA HIS A 290 26.41 -15.31 2.27
C HIS A 290 24.90 -15.07 2.06
N TRP A 291 24.12 -16.15 2.06
CA TRP A 291 22.67 -16.10 1.93
C TRP A 291 22.01 -15.73 3.27
N THR A 292 21.03 -14.83 3.23
CA THR A 292 20.30 -14.32 4.40
C THR A 292 18.81 -14.65 4.39
N GLN A 293 18.22 -14.89 3.21
CA GLN A 293 16.80 -15.24 3.09
C GLN A 293 16.58 -16.23 1.93
N ALA A 294 15.69 -17.20 2.15
CA ALA A 294 15.09 -18.04 1.12
C ALA A 294 13.66 -18.43 1.55
N PRO A 295 12.75 -18.77 0.62
CA PRO A 295 11.41 -19.22 0.96
C PRO A 295 11.42 -20.50 1.80
N GLY A 296 10.60 -20.56 2.86
CA GLY A 296 10.53 -21.76 3.70
C GLY A 296 11.78 -22.01 4.57
N ASP A 297 12.62 -20.99 4.75
CA ASP A 297 13.89 -20.98 5.52
C ASP A 297 15.13 -21.50 4.78
N LEU A 298 16.29 -20.91 5.08
CA LEU A 298 17.59 -21.26 4.47
C LEU A 298 18.06 -22.68 4.81
N ALA A 299 17.54 -23.29 5.89
CA ALA A 299 17.85 -24.66 6.27
C ALA A 299 17.31 -25.69 5.28
N ALA A 300 16.28 -25.35 4.49
CA ALA A 300 15.70 -26.22 3.47
C ALA A 300 16.60 -26.38 2.22
N TYR A 301 17.69 -25.63 2.11
CA TYR A 301 18.54 -25.57 0.93
C TYR A 301 19.96 -26.05 1.22
N LYS A 302 20.56 -26.73 0.23
CA LYS A 302 22.00 -27.02 0.24
C LYS A 302 22.76 -25.75 -0.11
N ARG A 303 23.64 -25.32 0.80
CA ARG A 303 24.43 -24.10 0.65
C ARG A 303 25.92 -24.42 0.68
N TRP A 304 26.70 -23.75 -0.17
CA TRP A 304 28.16 -23.78 -0.15
C TRP A 304 28.69 -22.44 -0.65
N GLY A 305 29.92 -22.10 -0.31
CA GLY A 305 30.49 -20.81 -0.70
C GLY A 305 31.98 -20.73 -0.41
N ALA A 306 32.64 -19.82 -1.11
CA ALA A 306 34.06 -19.53 -0.93
C ALA A 306 34.30 -18.05 -1.26
N GLY A 307 34.68 -17.26 -0.24
CA GLY A 307 34.97 -15.83 -0.42
C GLY A 307 33.78 -15.08 -1.02
N ALA A 308 34.01 -14.44 -2.17
CA ALA A 308 33.04 -13.56 -2.82
C ALA A 308 31.93 -14.29 -3.60
N GLN A 309 31.80 -15.61 -3.45
CA GLN A 309 30.79 -16.43 -4.12
C GLN A 309 30.07 -17.35 -3.13
N ALA A 310 28.74 -17.42 -3.25
CA ALA A 310 27.89 -18.29 -2.45
C ALA A 310 26.78 -18.92 -3.31
N TRP A 311 26.63 -20.23 -3.22
CA TRP A 311 25.62 -21.00 -3.94
C TRP A 311 24.54 -21.52 -3.01
N LEU A 312 23.34 -21.65 -3.57
CA LEU A 312 22.17 -22.19 -2.90
C LEU A 312 21.42 -23.11 -3.89
N ARG A 313 21.14 -24.35 -3.47
CA ARG A 313 20.50 -25.36 -4.30
C ARG A 313 19.39 -26.12 -3.58
N VAL A 314 18.33 -26.41 -4.31
CA VAL A 314 17.27 -27.35 -3.92
C VAL A 314 16.94 -28.27 -5.09
N LEU A 315 16.74 -29.55 -4.78
CA LEU A 315 16.17 -30.53 -5.71
C LEU A 315 14.69 -30.66 -5.37
N TRP A 316 13.82 -30.68 -6.37
CA TRP A 316 12.40 -30.93 -6.14
C TRP A 316 11.82 -31.90 -7.16
N ALA A 317 10.71 -32.52 -6.77
CA ALA A 317 9.88 -33.33 -7.65
C ALA A 317 8.65 -32.57 -8.19
N GLY A 318 8.60 -31.24 -8.00
CA GLY A 318 7.44 -30.39 -8.28
C GLY A 318 7.83 -28.94 -8.59
N CYS A 319 7.01 -27.98 -8.17
CA CYS A 319 7.22 -26.55 -8.49
C CYS A 319 8.31 -25.87 -7.62
N HIS A 320 9.06 -24.95 -8.26
CA HIS A 320 9.39 -23.62 -7.75
C HIS A 320 9.09 -23.18 -6.31
N PRO A 321 10.00 -22.73 -5.41
CA PRO A 321 9.56 -22.18 -4.14
C PRO A 321 9.31 -20.68 -4.36
N GLU A 322 8.06 -20.27 -4.43
CA GLU A 322 7.75 -18.85 -4.59
C GLU A 322 8.31 -18.05 -3.41
N GLY A 323 8.96 -16.92 -3.72
CA GLY A 323 9.35 -15.96 -2.70
C GLY A 323 10.73 -15.35 -2.91
N TRP A 324 11.20 -14.70 -1.86
CA TRP A 324 12.41 -13.90 -1.84
C TRP A 324 13.65 -14.73 -1.50
N PHE A 325 14.68 -14.54 -2.32
CA PHE A 325 16.06 -14.94 -2.04
C PHE A 325 16.90 -13.70 -1.81
N GLN A 326 17.68 -13.69 -0.73
CA GLN A 326 18.59 -12.57 -0.43
C GLN A 326 19.98 -13.07 -0.07
N CYS A 327 21.00 -12.37 -0.55
CA CYS A 327 22.37 -12.53 -0.10
C CYS A 327 22.95 -11.18 0.32
N ARG A 328 23.89 -11.24 1.27
CA ARG A 328 24.60 -10.11 1.84
C ARG A 328 26.09 -10.25 1.60
N LEU A 329 26.73 -9.12 1.29
CA LEU A 329 28.16 -8.96 1.17
C LEU A 329 28.73 -8.38 2.48
N ASP A 330 29.79 -9.01 3.00
CA ASP A 330 30.58 -8.51 4.12
C ASP A 330 32.05 -8.30 3.71
N PRO A 331 32.71 -7.25 4.21
CA PRO A 331 32.14 -6.10 4.94
C PRO A 331 31.42 -5.13 3.99
N GLY A 332 30.40 -4.43 4.50
CA GLY A 332 29.67 -3.39 3.74
C GLY A 332 28.16 -3.54 3.79
N GLY A 333 27.64 -4.72 4.12
CA GLY A 333 26.22 -4.96 4.37
C GLY A 333 25.31 -4.79 3.16
N GLN A 334 25.88 -4.62 1.96
CA GLN A 334 25.11 -4.53 0.74
C GLN A 334 24.40 -5.85 0.45
N MET A 335 23.18 -5.76 -0.08
CA MET A 335 22.34 -6.93 -0.32
C MET A 335 21.90 -6.99 -1.77
N ALA A 336 21.80 -8.21 -2.29
CA ALA A 336 21.11 -8.51 -3.52
C ALA A 336 19.84 -9.31 -3.20
N SER A 337 18.77 -9.05 -3.96
CA SER A 337 17.47 -9.69 -3.79
C SER A 337 16.99 -10.25 -5.13
N LEU A 338 16.42 -11.46 -5.10
CA LEU A 338 15.82 -12.12 -6.26
C LEU A 338 14.47 -12.70 -5.83
N TYR A 339 13.40 -12.33 -6.54
CA TYR A 339 12.09 -12.97 -6.38
C TYR A 339 11.87 -14.00 -7.49
N LEU A 340 11.39 -15.19 -7.13
CA LEU A 340 10.93 -16.17 -8.10
C LEU A 340 9.41 -16.15 -8.16
N LEU A 341 8.87 -15.66 -9.28
CA LEU A 341 7.43 -15.68 -9.60
C LEU A 341 6.94 -17.12 -9.73
N PRO A 342 5.70 -17.43 -9.33
CA PRO A 342 5.09 -18.73 -9.59
C PRO A 342 4.94 -18.93 -11.11
N GLU A 343 5.70 -19.85 -11.67
CA GLU A 343 5.36 -20.53 -12.92
C GLU A 343 4.06 -21.30 -12.65
N VAL A 344 3.08 -21.16 -13.54
CA VAL A 344 1.73 -21.71 -13.36
C VAL A 344 1.85 -23.21 -13.20
N CYS A 345 1.79 -23.67 -11.95
CA CYS A 345 1.57 -25.06 -11.62
C CYS A 345 0.14 -25.34 -12.05
N THR A 346 -0.05 -25.89 -13.23
CA THR A 346 -1.26 -26.68 -13.47
C THR A 346 -1.15 -27.82 -12.47
N SER A 347 -1.81 -27.66 -11.32
CA SER A 347 -2.22 -28.80 -10.53
C SER A 347 -3.04 -29.65 -11.49
N HIS A 348 -2.41 -30.67 -12.07
CA HIS A 348 -3.12 -31.83 -12.58
C HIS A 348 -3.84 -32.38 -11.36
N THR A 349 -5.04 -31.86 -11.11
CA THR A 349 -6.00 -32.44 -10.20
C THR A 349 -6.20 -33.85 -10.73
N SER A 350 -5.55 -34.76 -10.02
CA SER A 350 -5.41 -36.16 -10.36
C SER A 350 -6.77 -36.72 -10.78
N GLU A 351 -6.81 -37.28 -11.99
CA GLU A 351 -7.96 -38.02 -12.53
C GLU A 351 -8.48 -39.10 -11.55
N ALA A 352 -7.68 -39.49 -10.55
CA ALA A 352 -8.05 -40.41 -9.49
C ALA A 352 -9.21 -39.94 -8.57
N LEU A 353 -9.35 -38.63 -8.30
CA LEU A 353 -10.42 -38.15 -7.40
C LEU A 353 -11.80 -38.15 -8.07
N TRP A 354 -11.85 -37.95 -9.39
CA TRP A 354 -13.10 -38.02 -10.16
C TRP A 354 -13.61 -39.45 -10.32
N VAL A 355 -12.70 -40.41 -10.58
CA VAL A 355 -13.06 -41.83 -10.69
C VAL A 355 -13.53 -42.38 -9.33
N GLY A 356 -12.90 -41.95 -8.23
CA GLY A 356 -13.30 -42.34 -6.88
C GLY A 356 -14.73 -41.93 -6.51
N SER A 357 -15.10 -40.68 -6.80
CA SER A 357 -16.46 -40.16 -6.55
C SER A 357 -17.53 -40.82 -7.41
N LEU A 358 -17.22 -41.14 -8.68
CA LEU A 358 -18.13 -41.85 -9.58
C LEU A 358 -18.40 -43.29 -9.11
N VAL A 359 -17.35 -44.01 -8.69
CA VAL A 359 -17.49 -45.37 -8.16
C VAL A 359 -18.26 -45.37 -6.84
N LEU A 360 -17.98 -44.44 -5.93
CA LEU A 360 -18.70 -44.35 -4.66
C LEU A 360 -20.18 -43.99 -4.87
N GLY A 361 -20.48 -43.08 -5.80
CA GLY A 361 -21.84 -42.72 -6.19
C GLY A 361 -22.62 -43.90 -6.79
N LEU A 362 -21.98 -44.69 -7.67
CA LEU A 362 -22.56 -45.92 -8.23
C LEU A 362 -22.83 -46.98 -7.16
N LEU A 363 -21.92 -47.18 -6.21
CA LEU A 363 -22.12 -48.13 -5.10
C LEU A 363 -23.29 -47.72 -4.21
N LEU A 364 -23.43 -46.42 -3.93
CA LEU A 364 -24.57 -45.87 -3.17
C LEU A 364 -25.90 -46.08 -3.90
N LEU A 365 -25.94 -45.87 -5.22
CA LEU A 365 -27.12 -46.11 -6.04
C LEU A 365 -27.52 -47.59 -6.05
N VAL A 366 -26.56 -48.51 -6.21
CA VAL A 366 -26.81 -49.96 -6.16
C VAL A 366 -27.34 -50.37 -4.78
N PHE A 367 -26.75 -49.83 -3.71
CA PHE A 367 -27.19 -50.08 -2.35
C PHE A 367 -28.63 -49.60 -2.11
N LEU A 368 -28.96 -48.38 -2.53
CA LEU A 368 -30.31 -47.84 -2.42
C LEU A 368 -31.33 -48.64 -3.25
N ALA A 369 -30.98 -49.02 -4.48
CA ALA A 369 -31.82 -49.85 -5.34
C ALA A 369 -32.07 -51.24 -4.71
N TYR A 370 -31.04 -51.86 -4.13
CA TYR A 370 -31.16 -53.13 -3.43
C TYR A 370 -32.03 -53.02 -2.17
N HIS A 371 -31.88 -51.95 -1.39
CA HIS A 371 -32.70 -51.71 -0.20
C HIS A 371 -34.16 -51.45 -0.54
N LEU A 372 -34.44 -50.72 -1.62
CA LEU A 372 -35.80 -50.51 -2.13
C LEU A 372 -36.39 -51.82 -2.66
N TRP A 373 -35.63 -52.61 -3.43
CA TRP A 373 -36.06 -53.93 -3.89
C TRP A 373 -36.42 -54.85 -2.71
N LYS A 374 -35.57 -54.89 -1.68
CA LYS A 374 -35.79 -55.74 -0.51
C LYS A 374 -37.00 -55.30 0.32
N ARG A 375 -37.31 -54.01 0.36
CA ARG A 375 -38.53 -53.47 1.01
C ARG A 375 -39.80 -53.68 0.19
N CYS A 376 -39.68 -53.78 -1.14
CA CYS A 376 -40.80 -53.99 -2.04
C CYS A 376 -41.05 -55.45 -2.42
N GLN A 377 -40.41 -56.44 -1.74
CA GLN A 377 -40.77 -57.83 -1.95
C GLN A 377 -42.17 -58.10 -1.37
N PRO A 378 -43.18 -58.45 -2.20
CA PRO A 378 -44.47 -58.87 -1.69
C PRO A 378 -44.32 -60.20 -0.95
N ALA A 379 -44.94 -60.29 0.23
CA ALA A 379 -45.03 -61.52 1.00
C ALA A 379 -45.65 -62.62 0.14
N THR A 380 -44.87 -63.65 -0.16
CA THR A 380 -45.37 -64.85 -0.85
C THR A 380 -46.20 -65.64 0.15
N GLU A 381 -47.50 -65.74 -0.10
CA GLU A 381 -48.48 -66.48 0.68
C GLU A 381 -48.15 -67.99 0.67
N PRO A 382 -48.25 -68.71 1.81
CA PRO A 382 -47.86 -70.12 1.86
C PRO A 382 -48.93 -71.04 1.25
N PRO A 383 -48.54 -72.17 0.61
CA PRO A 383 -49.49 -73.10 0.02
C PRO A 383 -50.20 -73.93 1.10
N GLY A 384 -51.53 -73.83 1.13
CA GLY A 384 -52.40 -74.73 1.87
C GLY A 384 -52.35 -76.16 1.32
N SER A 385 -52.09 -77.11 2.21
CA SER A 385 -52.03 -78.55 1.97
C SER A 385 -53.39 -79.19 1.64
N PRO A 386 -53.41 -80.39 1.01
CA PRO A 386 -54.63 -81.03 0.48
C PRO A 386 -55.30 -82.00 1.47
N MET A 387 -56.59 -82.31 1.22
CA MET A 387 -57.34 -83.58 1.47
C MET A 387 -58.85 -83.29 1.62
N PRO A 388 -59.78 -84.23 1.30
CA PRO A 388 -59.67 -85.69 1.36
C PRO A 388 -59.63 -86.44 0.02
#